data_AF-V5HVS2-F1
#
_entry.id   AF-V5HVS2-F1
#
_cell.length_a   1.000
_cell.length_b   1.000
_cell.length_c   1.000
_cell.angle_alpha   90.00
_cell.angle_beta   90.00
_cell.angle_gamma   90.00
#
_symmetry.space_group_name_H-M   'P 1'
#
loop_
_entity.id
_entity.type
_entity.pdbx_description
1 polymer ?
#
loop_
_entity_poly.entity_id
_entity_poly.type
_entity_poly.pdbx_seq_one_letter_code
_entity_poly.pdbx_strand_id
1 'polypeptide(L)'
;YISSGRLVRGDLKPASLVGWMVFENTIPPSGDLVSRDALLLYMLKLLKFAGLVSSTCELLETTPTYSSLEERTRRLMTLNFLSAIVTEEENAPLLKDVSEYTARLWDGSKAGSTPLPSYTFVVRAHKPRP
;
A
#
# COMPACT_ATOMS: atom_id res chain seq x y z
N TYR A 1 6.48 2.40 0.71
CA TYR A 1 6.13 1.11 1.29
C TYR A 1 4.73 1.22 1.88
N ILE A 2 3.71 0.76 1.14
CA ILE A 2 2.64 0.06 1.85
C ILE A 2 3.39 -1.13 2.42
N SER A 3 3.78 -1.06 3.69
CA SER A 3 4.15 -2.29 4.33
C SER A 3 2.86 -3.10 4.30
N SER A 4 2.88 -4.13 3.45
CA SER A 4 2.58 -5.44 3.96
C SER A 4 3.40 -5.56 5.25
N GLY A 5 2.82 -5.09 6.36
CA GLY A 5 3.07 -5.76 7.61
C GLY A 5 2.80 -7.20 7.26
N ARG A 6 3.87 -8.02 7.26
CA ARG A 6 3.70 -9.44 7.52
C ARG A 6 2.92 -9.48 8.82
N LEU A 7 1.59 -9.50 8.72
CA LEU A 7 0.75 -10.20 9.65
C LEU A 7 1.36 -11.59 9.64
N VAL A 8 2.15 -11.84 10.67
CA VAL A 8 2.90 -13.06 10.85
C VAL A 8 1.87 -14.17 10.70
N ARG A 9 2.26 -15.18 9.91
CA ARG A 9 1.50 -16.37 9.49
C ARG A 9 0.71 -17.09 10.61
N GLY A 10 0.84 -16.69 11.88
CA GLY A 10 0.19 -17.28 13.05
C GLY A 10 -0.86 -16.43 13.79
N ASP A 11 -1.10 -15.16 13.44
CA ASP A 11 -1.90 -14.26 14.31
C ASP A 11 -3.36 -14.04 13.86
N LEU A 12 -3.79 -14.64 12.73
CA LEU A 12 -5.15 -14.44 12.23
C LEU A 12 -6.03 -15.66 12.46
N LYS A 13 -7.17 -15.42 13.11
CA LYS A 13 -8.19 -16.42 13.44
C LYS A 13 -8.78 -17.04 12.15
N PRO A 14 -9.22 -18.31 12.19
CA PRO A 14 -9.57 -19.12 11.01
C PRO A 14 -10.58 -18.53 10.00
N ALA A 15 -11.37 -17.51 10.35
CA ALA A 15 -12.22 -16.78 9.41
C ALA A 15 -11.44 -15.92 8.40
N SER A 16 -10.15 -15.63 8.66
CA SER A 16 -9.28 -14.82 7.80
C SER A 16 -8.69 -15.56 6.59
N LEU A 17 -8.79 -16.89 6.55
CA LEU A 17 -8.15 -17.70 5.50
C LEU A 17 -8.78 -17.47 4.13
N VAL A 18 -10.10 -17.23 4.08
CA VAL A 18 -10.82 -16.90 2.84
C VAL A 18 -10.46 -15.50 2.35
N GLY A 19 -10.25 -14.55 3.28
CA GLY A 19 -9.79 -13.20 2.96
C GLY A 19 -8.36 -13.21 2.38
N TRP A 20 -7.43 -13.96 2.98
CA TRP A 20 -6.01 -13.98 2.56
C TRP A 20 -5.80 -14.43 1.11
N MET A 21 -6.57 -15.44 0.67
CA MET A 21 -6.46 -15.99 -0.68
C MET A 21 -6.89 -14.99 -1.76
N VAL A 22 -7.78 -14.04 -1.43
CA VAL A 22 -8.21 -12.97 -2.34
C VAL A 22 -7.08 -11.97 -2.63
N PHE A 23 -6.08 -11.87 -1.74
CA PHE A 23 -5.04 -10.85 -1.85
C PHE A 23 -3.75 -11.28 -2.54
N GLU A 24 -3.51 -12.58 -2.72
CA GLU A 24 -2.27 -13.06 -3.35
C GLU A 24 -2.05 -12.40 -4.72
N ASN A 25 -3.13 -12.08 -5.44
CA ASN A 25 -3.07 -11.43 -6.75
C ASN A 25 -3.17 -9.88 -6.71
N THR A 26 -3.44 -9.29 -5.55
CA THR A 26 -3.62 -7.83 -5.40
C THR A 26 -2.34 -7.10 -5.01
N ILE A 27 -1.32 -7.84 -4.58
CA ILE A 27 -0.01 -7.28 -4.26
C ILE A 27 0.77 -7.16 -5.58
N PRO A 28 1.09 -5.94 -6.04
CA PRO A 28 1.88 -5.79 -7.26
C PRO A 28 3.28 -6.37 -7.02
N PRO A 29 3.95 -6.93 -8.04
CA PRO A 29 5.32 -7.47 -7.92
C PRO A 29 6.34 -6.46 -7.36
N SER A 30 6.05 -5.15 -7.44
CA SER A 30 6.83 -4.11 -6.77
C SER A 30 6.89 -4.22 -5.25
N GLY A 31 5.96 -4.95 -4.61
CA GLY A 31 5.95 -5.17 -3.15
C GLY A 31 7.19 -5.93 -2.64
N ASP A 32 7.75 -6.80 -3.48
CA ASP A 32 8.96 -7.57 -3.17
C ASP A 32 10.25 -6.82 -3.52
N LEU A 33 10.16 -5.67 -4.18
CA LEU A 33 11.31 -4.89 -4.61
C LEU A 33 11.75 -3.94 -3.50
N VAL A 34 12.93 -4.21 -2.93
CA VAL A 34 13.49 -3.42 -1.82
C VAL A 34 14.47 -2.33 -2.26
N SER A 35 15.00 -2.42 -3.48
CA SER A 35 15.91 -1.42 -4.05
C SER A 35 15.17 -0.34 -4.82
N ARG A 36 15.58 0.91 -4.62
CA ARG A 36 15.12 2.07 -5.40
C ARG A 36 15.27 1.85 -6.91
N ASP A 37 16.39 1.30 -7.34
CA ASP A 37 16.67 1.05 -8.76
C ASP A 37 15.76 -0.05 -9.32
N ALA A 38 15.49 -1.09 -8.52
CA ALA A 38 14.58 -2.15 -8.90
C ALA A 38 13.15 -1.63 -9.07
N LEU A 39 12.69 -0.76 -8.15
CA LEU A 39 11.40 -0.09 -8.22
C LEU A 39 11.28 0.81 -9.46
N LEU A 40 12.31 1.62 -9.75
CA LEU A 40 12.35 2.46 -10.94
C LEU A 40 12.32 1.63 -12.23
N LEU A 41 13.12 0.57 -12.29
CA LEU A 41 13.17 -0.32 -13.45
C LEU A 41 11.83 -1.02 -13.68
N TYR A 42 11.14 -1.43 -12.61
CA TYR A 42 9.80 -1.98 -12.67
C TYR A 42 8.82 -1.00 -13.32
N MET A 43 8.78 0.25 -12.87
CA MET A 43 7.89 1.27 -13.44
C MET A 43 8.21 1.57 -14.91
N LEU A 44 9.50 1.70 -15.26
CA LEU A 44 9.93 1.90 -16.65
C LEU A 44 9.51 0.73 -17.57
N LYS A 45 9.63 -0.51 -17.09
CA LYS A 45 9.16 -1.70 -17.82
C LYS A 45 7.65 -1.66 -18.06
N LEU A 46 6.86 -1.27 -17.06
CA LEU A 46 5.41 -1.12 -17.19
C LEU A 46 5.04 -0.06 -18.24
N LEU A 47 5.69 1.10 -18.21
CA LEU A 47 5.45 2.18 -19.18
C LEU A 47 5.78 1.71 -20.60
N LYS A 48 6.91 1.03 -20.78
CA LYS A 48 7.30 0.45 -22.07
C LYS A 48 6.28 -0.59 -22.56
N PHE A 49 5.83 -1.48 -21.68
CA PHE A 49 4.82 -2.48 -22.02
C PHE A 49 3.48 -1.85 -22.45
N ALA A 50 3.12 -0.73 -21.83
CA ALA A 50 1.95 0.07 -22.22
C ALA A 50 2.15 0.89 -23.51
N GLY A 51 3.32 0.79 -24.18
CA GLY A 51 3.64 1.55 -25.38
C GLY A 51 3.85 3.05 -25.10
N LEU A 52 4.22 3.41 -23.87
CA LEU A 52 4.48 4.78 -23.46
C LEU A 52 5.98 5.07 -23.44
N VAL A 53 6.34 6.27 -23.86
CA VAL A 53 7.70 6.81 -23.74
C VAL A 53 7.73 7.74 -22.53
N SER A 54 8.53 7.38 -21.53
CA SER A 54 8.72 8.21 -20.34
C SER A 54 9.70 9.35 -20.63
N SER A 55 9.30 10.59 -20.32
CA SER A 55 10.22 11.73 -20.23
C SER A 55 10.79 11.89 -18.82
N THR A 56 10.07 11.39 -17.81
CA THR A 56 10.50 11.44 -16.40
C THR A 56 9.96 10.21 -15.67
N CYS A 57 10.80 9.60 -14.84
CA CYS A 57 10.40 8.54 -13.91
C CYS A 57 11.29 8.65 -12.67
N GLU A 58 10.75 9.20 -11.60
CA GLU A 58 11.46 9.41 -10.34
C GLU A 58 10.77 8.67 -9.20
N LEU A 59 11.55 8.29 -8.19
CA LEU A 59 11.05 7.70 -6.96
C LEU A 59 11.35 8.67 -5.81
N LEU A 60 10.30 9.15 -5.18
CA LEU A 60 10.37 10.02 -4.01
C LEU A 60 10.09 9.18 -2.76
N GLU A 61 10.98 9.26 -1.78
CA GLU A 61 10.64 8.84 -0.43
C GLU A 61 9.79 9.93 0.22
N THR A 62 8.65 9.52 0.73
CA THR A 62 7.65 10.38 1.34
C THR A 62 7.34 9.82 2.71
N THR A 63 7.28 10.70 3.70
CA THR A 63 6.78 10.33 5.02
C THR A 63 5.35 10.85 5.11
N PRO A 64 4.33 9.98 5.10
CA PRO A 64 2.96 10.43 5.22
C PRO A 64 2.79 11.15 6.56
N THR A 65 2.40 12.41 6.53
CA THR A 65 1.97 13.15 7.72
C THR A 65 0.45 13.04 7.81
N TYR A 66 -0.04 12.72 9.01
CA TYR A 66 -1.46 12.73 9.31
C TYR A 66 -1.68 13.62 10.54
N SER A 67 -2.73 14.43 10.51
CA SER A 67 -3.07 15.34 11.60
C SER A 67 -3.70 14.62 12.81
N SER A 68 -4.29 13.43 12.58
CA SER A 68 -4.92 12.63 13.62
C SER A 68 -4.89 11.14 13.31
N LEU A 69 -5.14 10.33 14.35
CA LEU A 69 -5.33 8.89 14.21
C LEU A 69 -6.53 8.58 13.29
N GLU A 70 -7.63 9.33 13.45
CA GLU A 70 -8.84 9.17 12.64
C GLU A 70 -8.58 9.43 11.16
N GLU A 71 -7.82 10.48 10.83
CA GLU A 71 -7.44 10.78 9.45
C GLU A 71 -6.64 9.62 8.84
N ARG A 72 -5.70 9.06 9.62
CA ARG A 72 -4.90 7.92 9.19
C ARG A 72 -5.75 6.67 8.97
N THR A 73 -6.66 6.35 9.90
CA THR A 73 -7.56 5.21 9.80
C THR A 73 -8.45 5.33 8.57
N ARG A 74 -9.08 6.50 8.37
CA ARG A 74 -9.91 6.78 7.19
C ARG A 74 -9.14 6.60 5.90
N ARG A 75 -7.91 7.13 5.83
CA ARG A 75 -7.06 7.00 4.63
C ARG A 75 -6.67 5.55 4.37
N LEU A 76 -6.37 4.76 5.40
CA LEU A 76 -6.08 3.34 5.25
C LEU A 76 -7.32 2.57 4.81
N MET A 77 -8.52 2.88 5.34
CA MET A 77 -9.78 2.32 4.85
C MET A 77 -9.99 2.63 3.37
N THR A 78 -9.84 3.88 2.94
CA THR A 78 -9.99 4.28 1.53
C THR A 78 -9.02 3.55 0.59
N LEU A 79 -7.78 3.29 1.04
CA LEU A 79 -6.77 2.60 0.23
C LEU A 79 -6.86 1.07 0.33
N ASN A 80 -7.63 0.55 1.28
CA ASN A 80 -7.79 -0.88 1.47
C ASN A 80 -8.75 -1.41 0.40
N PHE A 81 -8.25 -2.30 -0.46
CA PHE A 81 -9.06 -2.95 -1.49
C PHE A 81 -10.31 -3.64 -0.92
N LEU A 82 -10.24 -4.15 0.32
CA LEU A 82 -11.39 -4.76 0.99
C LEU A 82 -12.58 -3.81 1.09
N SER A 83 -12.34 -2.52 1.33
CA SER A 83 -13.41 -1.54 1.49
C SER A 83 -14.34 -1.45 0.27
N ALA A 84 -13.87 -1.89 -0.91
CA ALA A 84 -14.66 -1.91 -2.14
C ALA A 84 -15.40 -3.23 -2.39
N ILE A 85 -15.08 -4.31 -1.66
CA ILE A 85 -15.62 -5.65 -1.92
C ILE A 85 -16.36 -6.28 -0.74
N VAL A 86 -16.15 -5.79 0.49
CA VAL A 86 -16.86 -6.29 1.67
C VAL A 86 -18.30 -5.81 1.67
N THR A 87 -19.19 -6.63 2.23
CA THR A 87 -20.59 -6.27 2.49
C THR A 87 -20.70 -5.19 3.58
N GLU A 88 -21.88 -4.60 3.74
CA GLU A 88 -22.13 -3.61 4.81
C GLU A 88 -21.91 -4.23 6.21
N GLU A 89 -22.31 -5.49 6.39
CA GLU A 89 -22.14 -6.24 7.64
C GLU A 89 -20.66 -6.51 7.95
N GLU A 90 -19.84 -6.74 6.93
CA GLU A 90 -18.40 -7.00 7.05
C GLU A 90 -17.56 -5.71 7.18
N ASN A 91 -18.12 -4.57 6.80
CA ASN A 91 -17.43 -3.28 6.86
C ASN A 91 -17.11 -2.85 8.30
N ALA A 92 -18.01 -3.10 9.25
CA ALA A 92 -17.78 -2.75 10.66
C ALA A 92 -16.62 -3.58 11.30
N PRO A 93 -16.56 -4.92 11.13
CA PRO A 93 -15.39 -5.71 11.48
C PRO A 93 -14.10 -5.23 10.82
N LEU A 94 -14.13 -4.92 9.52
CA LEU A 94 -12.96 -4.41 8.79
C LEU A 94 -12.46 -3.09 9.38
N LEU A 95 -13.37 -2.15 9.65
CA LEU A 95 -13.04 -0.86 10.26
C LEU A 95 -12.39 -1.03 11.62
N LYS A 96 -12.87 -1.99 12.43
CA LYS A 96 -12.27 -2.31 13.73
C LYS A 96 -10.82 -2.77 13.57
N ASP A 97 -10.58 -3.75 12.69
CA ASP A 97 -9.25 -4.29 12.46
C ASP A 97 -8.28 -3.21 11.94
N VAL A 98 -8.73 -2.38 10.99
CA VAL A 98 -7.93 -1.26 10.47
C VAL A 98 -7.66 -0.22 11.55
N SER A 99 -8.63 0.07 12.42
CA SER A 99 -8.46 1.03 13.52
C SER A 99 -7.43 0.54 14.54
N GLU A 100 -7.49 -0.73 14.94
CA GLU A 100 -6.54 -1.34 15.87
C GLU A 100 -5.11 -1.39 15.29
N TYR A 101 -4.99 -1.71 13.99
CA TYR A 101 -3.70 -1.66 13.30
C TYR A 101 -3.15 -0.23 13.25
N THR A 102 -4.02 0.74 12.93
CA THR A 102 -3.63 2.16 12.83
C THR A 102 -3.18 2.72 14.18
N ALA A 103 -3.88 2.37 15.27
CA ALA A 103 -3.51 2.77 16.63
C ALA A 103 -2.10 2.29 17.00
N ARG A 104 -1.79 1.01 16.73
CA ARG A 104 -0.45 0.44 16.97
C ARG A 104 0.64 1.19 16.19
N LEU A 105 0.39 1.49 14.92
CA LEU A 105 1.35 2.27 14.11
C LEU A 105 1.49 3.72 14.58
N TRP A 106 0.44 4.31 15.14
CA TRP A 106 0.44 5.68 15.65
C TRP A 106 1.25 5.77 16.94
N ASP A 107 1.04 4.83 17.87
CA ASP A 107 1.79 4.77 19.12
C ASP A 107 3.27 4.48 18.88
N GLY A 108 3.58 3.59 17.94
CA GLY A 108 4.95 3.36 17.49
C GLY A 108 5.65 4.63 16.98
N SER A 109 4.93 5.44 16.19
CA SER A 109 5.49 6.71 15.68
C SER A 109 5.74 7.75 16.79
N LYS A 110 4.89 7.79 17.81
CA LYS A 110 5.10 8.64 19.00
C LYS A 110 6.29 8.18 19.84
N ALA A 111 6.53 6.88 19.91
CA ALA A 111 7.66 6.29 20.62
C ALA A 111 9.01 6.42 19.88
N GLY A 112 9.06 7.19 18.79
CA GLY A 112 10.27 7.39 17.98
C GLY A 112 10.58 6.26 17.00
N SER A 113 9.65 5.30 16.80
CA SER A 113 9.80 4.34 15.71
C SER A 113 9.70 5.08 14.37
N THR A 114 10.64 4.80 13.47
CA THR A 114 10.62 5.40 12.13
C THR A 114 9.31 4.99 11.43
N PRO A 115 8.52 5.95 10.91
CA PRO A 115 7.39 5.63 10.06
C PRO A 115 7.86 4.74 8.91
N LEU A 116 7.02 3.81 8.49
CA LEU A 116 7.30 2.99 7.32
C LEU A 116 7.58 3.92 6.13
N PRO A 117 8.73 3.81 5.45
CA PRO A 117 9.09 4.71 4.36
C PRO A 117 8.05 4.59 3.26
N SER A 118 7.36 5.67 2.87
CA SER A 118 6.45 5.63 1.72
C SER A 118 7.22 5.98 0.45
N TYR A 119 6.95 5.29 -0.65
CA TYR A 119 7.61 5.59 -1.93
C TYR A 119 6.55 5.99 -2.93
N THR A 120 6.75 7.12 -3.59
CA THR A 120 5.84 7.67 -4.59
C THR A 120 6.58 7.81 -5.91
N PHE A 121 6.04 7.23 -6.98
CA PHE A 121 6.56 7.43 -8.33
C PHE A 121 6.04 8.74 -8.91
N VAL A 122 6.94 9.56 -9.46
CA VAL A 122 6.59 10.72 -10.28
C VAL A 122 6.93 10.39 -11.73
N VAL A 123 5.88 10.21 -12.54
CA VAL A 123 6.01 9.76 -13.92
C VAL A 123 5.42 10.81 -14.86
N ARG A 124 6.19 11.15 -15.89
CA ARG A 124 5.70 11.85 -17.09
C ARG A 124 5.99 10.96 -18.28
N ALA A 125 4.93 10.57 -18.98
CA ALA A 125 5.03 9.71 -20.15
C ALA A 125 4.02 10.14 -21.21
N HIS A 126 4.33 9.84 -22.46
CA HIS A 126 3.47 10.15 -23.60
C HIS A 126 3.39 8.97 -24.54
N LYS A 127 2.27 8.89 -25.27
CA LYS A 127 2.15 7.94 -26.38
C LYS A 127 2.90 8.51 -27.59
N PRO A 128 3.84 7.75 -28.19
CA PRO A 128 4.50 8.20 -29.40
C PRO A 128 3.45 8.39 -30.51
N ARG A 129 3.58 9.49 -31.26
CA ARG A 129 2.73 9.73 -32.44
C ARG A 129 3.20 8.82 -33.58
N PRO A 130 2.29 8.37 -34.47
CA PRO A 130 2.65 7.65 -35.68
C PRO A 130 3.65 8.42 -36.54
#